data_AF-A0A9X7AU74-F1
#
_entry.id   AF-A0A9X7AU74-F1
#
_cell.length_a   1.000
_cell.length_b   1.000
_cell.length_c   1.000
_cell.angle_alpha   90.00
_cell.angle_beta   90.00
_cell.angle_gamma   90.00
#
_symmetry.space_group_name_H-M   'P 1'
#
loop_
_entity.id
_entity.type
_entity.pdbx_description
1 polymer ?
#
loop_
_entity_poly.entity_id
_entity_poly.type
_entity_poly.pdbx_seq_one_letter_code
_entity_poly.pdbx_strand_id
1 'polypeptide(L)'
;TYYEALYKSAANWFSEEHNLVFITDCFLHILHAAYEELQKTLLPHQIRGQRSLQLRDYIVKQRGAFSKEDIRKIFPTVSESTFQRTFQCLQKQNKIILLSKGRAAKWSTVTEETGKTT
;
A
#
# COMPACT_ATOMS: atom_id res chain seq x y z
N THR A 1 30.24 5.78 18.52
CA THR A 1 30.11 6.11 17.07
C THR A 1 30.76 5.05 16.21
N TYR A 2 30.42 4.91 14.92
CA TYR A 2 30.96 3.84 14.02
C TYR A 2 32.49 3.69 14.10
N TYR A 3 33.22 4.81 13.99
CA TYR A 3 34.69 4.79 14.05
C TYR A 3 35.25 4.37 15.42
N GLU A 4 34.55 4.64 16.53
CA GLU A 4 34.97 4.17 17.85
C GLU A 4 34.79 2.67 18.02
N ALA A 5 33.72 2.11 17.47
CA ALA A 5 33.47 0.67 17.51
C ALA A 5 34.44 -0.10 16.61
N LEU A 6 34.80 0.48 15.46
CA LEU A 6 35.85 -0.05 14.59
C LEU A 6 37.20 -0.01 15.30
N TYR A 7 37.55 1.12 15.92
CA TYR A 7 38.80 1.27 16.67
C TYR A 7 38.90 0.25 17.83
N LYS A 8 37.82 0.06 18.60
CA LYS A 8 37.77 -0.94 19.68
C LYS A 8 37.84 -2.38 19.18
N SER A 9 37.26 -2.67 18.01
CA SER A 9 37.29 -4.02 17.43
C SER A 9 38.63 -4.36 16.77
N ALA A 10 39.35 -3.34 16.30
CA ALA A 10 40.68 -3.47 15.72
C ALA A 10 41.81 -3.45 16.76
N ALA A 11 41.50 -3.12 18.02
CA ALA A 11 42.46 -3.20 19.12
C ALA A 11 42.86 -4.66 19.37
N ASN A 12 44.12 -4.88 19.77
CA ASN A 12 44.72 -6.20 20.02
C ASN A 12 44.70 -7.18 18.83
N TRP A 13 44.62 -6.69 17.58
CA TRP A 13 44.69 -7.54 16.39
C TRP A 13 45.96 -8.41 16.34
N PHE A 14 47.10 -7.87 16.78
CA PHE A 14 48.38 -8.58 16.82
C PHE A 14 48.53 -9.55 17.99
N SER A 15 47.62 -9.51 18.97
CA SER A 15 47.66 -10.33 20.18
C SER A 15 46.61 -11.44 20.18
N GLU A 16 45.94 -11.68 19.05
CA GLU A 16 44.82 -12.64 18.88
C GLU A 16 43.58 -12.41 19.79
N GLU A 17 43.61 -11.44 20.70
CA GLU A 17 42.51 -11.03 21.58
C GLU A 17 41.54 -10.01 20.93
N HIS A 18 41.42 -10.01 19.60
CA HIS A 18 40.54 -9.08 18.92
C HIS A 18 39.06 -9.40 19.21
N ASN A 19 38.26 -8.36 19.50
CA ASN A 19 36.86 -8.52 19.86
C ASN A 19 35.94 -7.81 18.85
N LEU A 20 35.31 -8.59 17.99
CA LEU A 20 34.41 -8.08 16.95
C LEU A 20 33.01 -7.69 17.45
N VAL A 21 32.70 -7.94 18.72
CA VAL A 21 31.37 -7.65 19.30
C VAL A 21 31.01 -6.17 19.18
N PHE A 22 31.98 -5.27 19.28
CA PHE A 22 31.72 -3.83 19.22
C PHE A 22 31.26 -3.39 17.82
N ILE A 23 31.90 -3.90 16.75
CA ILE A 23 31.50 -3.54 15.38
C ILE A 23 30.20 -4.23 14.97
N THR A 24 29.96 -5.47 15.42
CA THR A 24 28.71 -6.17 15.12
C THR A 24 27.51 -5.52 15.82
N ASP A 25 27.67 -5.12 17.09
CA ASP A 25 26.63 -4.39 17.83
C ASP A 25 26.32 -3.04 17.18
N CYS A 26 27.35 -2.27 16.81
CA CYS A 26 27.14 -1.01 16.09
C CYS A 26 26.48 -1.20 14.73
N PHE A 27 26.84 -2.25 13.99
CA PHE A 27 26.22 -2.56 12.71
C PHE A 27 24.73 -2.91 12.86
N LEU A 28 24.39 -3.75 13.84
CA LEU A 28 23.01 -4.12 14.13
C LEU A 28 22.18 -2.91 14.57
N HIS A 29 22.73 -2.01 15.39
CA HIS A 29 22.07 -0.77 15.76
C HIS A 29 21.77 0.13 14.56
N ILE A 30 22.73 0.29 13.64
CA ILE A 30 22.54 1.08 12.41
C ILE A 30 21.46 0.44 11.53
N LEU A 31 21.50 -0.87 11.34
CA LEU A 31 20.53 -1.61 10.53
C LEU A 31 19.12 -1.51 11.12
N HIS A 32 19.01 -1.66 12.45
CA HIS A 32 17.74 -1.52 13.16
C HIS A 32 17.16 -0.10 13.04
N ALA A 33 17.98 0.93 13.22
CA ALA A 33 17.54 2.32 13.07
C ALA A 33 17.07 2.62 11.64
N ALA A 34 17.80 2.13 10.63
CA ALA A 34 17.42 2.27 9.22
C ALA A 34 16.10 1.54 8.92
N TYR A 35 15.88 0.35 9.49
CA TYR A 35 14.63 -0.40 9.34
C TYR A 35 13.43 0.35 9.96
N GLU A 36 13.58 0.88 11.16
CA GLU A 36 12.56 1.68 11.85
C GLU A 36 12.16 2.93 11.05
N GLU A 37 13.15 3.65 10.49
CA GLU A 37 12.91 4.83 9.65
C GLU A 37 12.18 4.46 8.35
N LEU A 38 12.61 3.37 7.72
CA LEU A 38 11.94 2.83 6.54
C LEU A 38 10.49 2.45 6.86
N GLN A 39 10.26 1.75 7.96
CA GLN A 39 8.93 1.30 8.38
C GLN A 39 8.01 2.50 8.68
N LYS A 40 8.49 3.54 9.36
CA LYS A 40 7.75 4.78 9.60
C LYS A 40 7.35 5.49 8.31
N THR A 41 8.23 5.46 7.30
CA THR A 41 7.95 6.06 5.99
C THR A 41 6.96 5.20 5.18
N LEU A 42 7.06 3.88 5.26
CA LEU A 42 6.23 2.95 4.51
C LEU A 42 4.83 2.73 5.13
N LEU A 43 4.67 2.78 6.45
CA LEU A 43 3.38 2.55 7.12
C LEU A 43 2.25 3.44 6.57
N PRO A 44 2.44 4.77 6.40
CA PRO A 44 1.42 5.64 5.82
C PRO A 44 1.04 5.24 4.38
N HIS A 45 2.01 4.77 3.59
CA HIS A 45 1.78 4.28 2.23
C HIS A 45 1.04 2.94 2.22
N GLN A 46 1.37 2.02 3.14
CA GLN A 46 0.67 0.74 3.28
C GLN A 46 -0.77 0.92 3.75
N ILE A 47 -1.04 1.78 4.74
CA ILE A 47 -2.41 2.02 5.25
C ILE A 47 -3.29 2.67 4.17
N ARG A 48 -2.75 3.67 3.45
CA ARG A 48 -3.46 4.30 2.30
C ARG A 48 -3.67 3.29 1.17
N GLY A 49 -2.65 2.48 0.89
CA GLY A 49 -2.71 1.39 -0.08
C GLY A 49 -3.81 0.40 0.28
N GLN A 50 -3.85 -0.11 1.50
CA GLN A 50 -4.79 -1.13 1.95
C GLN A 50 -6.25 -0.69 1.83
N ARG A 51 -6.59 0.55 2.21
CA ARG A 51 -7.98 1.04 2.05
C ARG A 51 -8.35 1.25 0.58
N SER A 52 -7.44 1.77 -0.23
CA SER A 52 -7.68 1.90 -1.68
C SER A 52 -7.81 0.54 -2.37
N LEU A 53 -7.04 -0.46 -1.92
CA LEU A 53 -7.11 -1.85 -2.37
C LEU A 53 -8.43 -2.49 -1.95
N GLN A 54 -8.85 -2.32 -0.69
CA GLN A 54 -10.15 -2.80 -0.20
C GLN A 54 -11.32 -2.19 -0.98
N LEU A 55 -11.29 -0.88 -1.22
CA LEU A 55 -12.28 -0.20 -2.06
C LEU A 55 -12.28 -0.78 -3.48
N ARG A 56 -11.11 -0.94 -4.08
CA ARG A 56 -10.96 -1.51 -5.43
C ARG A 56 -11.53 -2.92 -5.50
N ASP A 57 -11.16 -3.78 -4.55
CA ASP A 57 -11.57 -5.18 -4.52
C ASP A 57 -13.08 -5.30 -4.22
N TYR A 58 -13.64 -4.40 -3.41
CA TYR A 58 -15.08 -4.31 -3.19
C TYR A 58 -15.83 -3.96 -4.48
N ILE A 59 -15.39 -2.93 -5.21
CA ILE A 59 -16.01 -2.52 -6.48
C ILE A 59 -15.96 -3.64 -7.52
N VAL A 60 -14.84 -4.36 -7.61
CA VAL A 60 -14.67 -5.47 -8.57
C VAL A 60 -15.50 -6.70 -8.20
N LYS A 61 -15.78 -6.92 -6.90
CA LYS A 61 -16.60 -8.04 -6.42
C LYS A 61 -18.10 -7.75 -6.46
N GLN A 62 -18.50 -6.50 -6.68
CA GLN A 62 -19.90 -6.10 -6.71
C GLN A 62 -20.60 -6.81 -7.89
N ARG A 63 -21.69 -7.52 -7.60
CA ARG A 63 -22.55 -8.14 -8.62
C ARG A 63 -23.74 -7.22 -8.90
N GLY A 64 -24.01 -6.95 -10.17
CA GLY A 64 -25.05 -6.03 -10.62
C GLY A 64 -24.70 -4.54 -10.60
N ALA A 65 -25.70 -3.73 -10.96
CA ALA A 65 -25.54 -2.28 -11.13
C ALA A 65 -25.47 -1.53 -9.78
N PHE A 66 -24.49 -0.65 -9.61
CA PHE A 66 -24.28 0.16 -8.40
C PHE A 66 -24.13 1.66 -8.72
N SER A 67 -24.48 2.51 -7.75
CA SER A 67 -24.18 3.95 -7.79
C SER A 67 -22.89 4.28 -7.03
N LYS A 68 -22.26 5.41 -7.37
CA LYS A 68 -21.14 5.95 -6.58
C LYS A 68 -21.55 6.24 -5.13
N GLU A 69 -22.79 6.66 -4.91
CA GLU A 69 -23.32 6.94 -3.57
C GLU A 69 -23.43 5.68 -2.70
N ASP A 70 -23.80 4.55 -3.30
CA ASP A 70 -23.95 3.28 -2.57
C ASP A 70 -22.60 2.80 -2.02
N ILE A 71 -21.55 2.87 -2.84
CA ILE A 71 -20.18 2.52 -2.39
C ILE A 71 -19.71 3.50 -1.31
N ARG A 72 -20.06 4.79 -1.44
CA ARG A 72 -19.65 5.82 -0.50
C ARG A 72 -20.26 5.64 0.89
N LYS A 73 -21.51 5.15 0.98
CA LYS A 73 -22.15 4.81 2.27
C LYS A 73 -21.39 3.71 3.02
N ILE A 74 -20.78 2.78 2.29
CA ILE A 74 -20.03 1.65 2.85
C ILE A 74 -18.61 2.05 3.26
N PHE A 75 -18.01 3.02 2.56
CA PHE A 75 -16.66 3.51 2.82
C PHE A 75 -16.63 5.00 3.24
N PRO A 76 -17.20 5.39 4.40
CA PRO A 76 -17.23 6.78 4.84
C PRO A 76 -15.84 7.34 5.20
N THR A 77 -14.88 6.46 5.49
CA THR A 77 -13.51 6.84 5.91
C THR A 77 -12.56 7.13 4.75
N VAL A 78 -12.96 6.85 3.49
CA VAL A 78 -12.12 7.09 2.31
C VAL A 78 -12.32 8.52 1.82
N SER A 79 -11.22 9.26 1.61
CA SER A 79 -11.29 10.63 1.09
C SER A 79 -11.83 10.67 -0.34
N GLU A 80 -12.50 11.76 -0.71
CA GLU A 80 -13.00 12.01 -2.08
C GLU A 80 -11.91 11.81 -3.14
N SER A 81 -10.73 12.36 -2.88
CA SER A 81 -9.58 12.26 -3.77
C SER A 81 -9.13 10.80 -4.00
N THR A 82 -9.17 9.97 -2.96
CA THR A 82 -8.81 8.54 -3.05
C THR A 82 -9.89 7.76 -3.78
N PHE A 83 -11.16 8.05 -3.49
CA PHE A 83 -12.30 7.44 -4.17
C PHE A 83 -12.25 7.72 -5.68
N GLN A 84 -12.15 8.99 -6.07
CA GLN A 84 -12.13 9.39 -7.47
C GLN A 84 -10.91 8.82 -8.21
N ARG A 85 -9.72 8.79 -7.58
CA ARG A 85 -8.52 8.18 -8.18
C ARG A 85 -8.66 6.68 -8.38
N THR A 86 -9.20 5.97 -7.38
CA THR A 86 -9.45 4.51 -7.47
C THR A 86 -10.48 4.22 -8.57
N PHE A 87 -11.53 5.02 -8.65
CA PHE A 87 -12.59 4.91 -9.65
C PHE A 87 -12.08 5.15 -11.07
N GLN A 88 -11.31 6.22 -11.28
CA GLN A 88 -10.65 6.51 -12.57
C GLN A 88 -9.68 5.40 -12.96
N CYS A 89 -8.94 4.83 -12.01
CA CYS A 89 -8.04 3.71 -12.27
C CYS A 89 -8.82 2.47 -12.73
N LEU A 90 -9.91 2.12 -12.05
CA LEU A 90 -10.79 1.01 -12.44
C LEU A 90 -11.43 1.22 -13.82
N GLN A 91 -11.81 2.46 -14.14
CA GLN A 91 -12.33 2.81 -15.46
C GLN A 91 -11.26 2.66 -16.54
N LYS A 92 -10.04 3.16 -16.31
CA LYS A 92 -8.89 2.98 -17.23
C LYS A 92 -8.51 1.51 -17.43
N GLN A 93 -8.72 0.68 -16.41
CA GLN A 93 -8.49 -0.76 -16.46
C GLN A 93 -9.64 -1.53 -17.12
N ASN A 94 -10.68 -0.85 -17.64
CA ASN A 94 -11.88 -1.46 -18.20
C ASN A 94 -12.54 -2.49 -17.28
N LYS A 95 -12.47 -2.30 -15.96
CA LYS A 95 -13.11 -3.19 -14.98
C LYS A 95 -14.56 -2.79 -14.67
N ILE A 96 -14.90 -1.54 -14.94
CA ILE A 96 -16.23 -0.97 -14.71
C ILE A 96 -16.73 -0.28 -15.98
N ILE A 97 -18.01 -0.44 -16.27
CA ILE A 97 -18.73 0.19 -17.38
C ILE A 97 -19.84 1.08 -16.85
N LEU A 98 -20.09 2.17 -17.57
CA LEU A 98 -21.19 3.08 -17.29
C LEU A 98 -22.44 2.56 -18.00
N LEU A 99 -23.49 2.23 -17.24
CA LEU A 99 -24.77 1.78 -17.78
C LEU A 99 -25.72 2.95 -18.09
N SER A 100 -25.74 3.98 -17.24
CA SER A 100 -26.61 5.16 -17.43
C SER A 100 -25.89 6.48 -17.13
N LYS A 101 -26.14 7.50 -17.95
CA LYS A 101 -25.67 8.88 -17.72
C LYS A 101 -26.80 9.70 -17.08
N GLY A 102 -26.53 10.38 -15.96
CA GLY A 102 -27.48 11.27 -15.28
C GLY A 102 -27.18 11.46 -13.78
N ARG A 103 -28.10 12.11 -13.04
CA ARG A 103 -28.03 12.24 -11.57
C ARG A 103 -28.00 10.88 -10.85
N ALA A 104 -28.59 9.85 -11.47
CA ALA A 104 -28.55 8.47 -11.01
C ALA A 104 -27.66 7.61 -11.95
N ALA A 105 -26.39 7.99 -12.08
CA ALA A 105 -25.43 7.24 -12.89
C ALA A 105 -25.20 5.84 -12.29
N LYS A 106 -25.54 4.80 -13.06
CA LYS A 106 -25.33 3.40 -12.68
C LYS A 106 -24.10 2.83 -13.37
N TRP A 107 -23.37 2.02 -12.63
CA TRP A 107 -22.14 1.36 -13.08
C TRP A 107 -22.27 -0.14 -12.90
N SER A 108 -21.66 -0.92 -13.78
CA SER A 108 -21.55 -2.38 -13.62
C SER A 108 -20.10 -2.82 -13.76
N THR A 109 -19.75 -3.93 -13.14
CA THR A 109 -18.49 -4.61 -13.43
C THR A 109 -18.55 -5.32 -14.76
N VAL A 110 -17.46 -5.32 -15.53
CA VAL A 110 -17.40 -5.95 -16.88
C VAL A 110 -17.50 -7.48 -16.82
N THR A 111 -17.45 -8.08 -15.63
CA THR A 111 -17.59 -9.53 -15.41
C THR A 111 -19.00 -10.07 -15.59
N GLU A 112 -20.03 -9.22 -15.67
CA GLU A 112 -21.39 -9.63 -16.05
C GLU A 112 -21.74 -8.97 -17.39
N GLU A 113 -22.07 -9.79 -18.39
CA GLU A 113 -22.60 -9.44 -19.74
C GLU A 113 -21.61 -9.39 -20.93
N THR A 114 -20.93 -10.51 -21.21
CA THR A 114 -20.85 -11.05 -22.59
C THR A 114 -21.70 -12.31 -22.70
N GLY A 115 -22.98 -12.19 -22.33
CA GLY A 115 -23.97 -13.25 -22.50
C GLY A 115 -25.36 -12.64 -22.53
N LYS A 116 -25.96 -12.61 -23.73
CA LYS A 116 -27.24 -11.98 -24.14
C LYS A 116 -27.02 -10.51 -24.54
N THR A 117 -27.35 -10.06 -25.75
CA THR A 117 -28.60 -10.31 -26.49
C THR A 117 -28.38 -9.99 -27.98
N THR A 118 -28.88 -10.89 -28.84
CA THR A 118 -29.33 -10.74 -30.24
C THR A 118 -28.33 -10.26 -31.31
#